data_AF-A0A9Q9P9B7-F1
#
_entry.id   AF-A0A9Q9P9B7-F1
#
_cell.length_a   1.000
_cell.length_b   1.000
_cell.length_c   1.000
_cell.angle_alpha   90.00
_cell.angle_beta   90.00
_cell.angle_gamma   90.00
#
_symmetry.space_group_name_H-M   'P 1'
#
loop_
_entity.id
_entity.type
_entity.pdbx_description
1 polymer ?
#
loop_
_entity_poly.entity_id
_entity_poly.type
_entity_poly.pdbx_seq_one_letter_code
_entity_poly.pdbx_strand_id
1 'polypeptide(L)' 'MNALLIILAVIAVILLFVGGFAASLKFLLYVGIVLLIIAVIAWLLRTLTGRRG' A
#
# COMPACT_ATOMS: atom_id res chain seq x y z
N MET A 1 38.93 9.35 -1.97
CA MET A 1 37.51 9.71 -1.82
C MET A 1 37.16 9.70 -0.35
N ASN A 2 36.76 10.83 0.22
CA ASN A 2 36.54 10.97 1.65
C ASN A 2 35.49 9.94 2.12
N ALA A 3 35.74 9.29 3.25
CA ALA A 3 34.83 8.28 3.81
C ALA A 3 33.38 8.81 3.95
N LEU A 4 33.22 10.09 4.25
CA LEU A 4 31.91 10.77 4.33
C LEU A 4 31.13 10.71 3.01
N LEU A 5 31.79 10.86 1.86
CA LEU A 5 31.14 10.82 0.55
C LEU A 5 30.65 9.42 0.20
N ILE A 6 31.42 8.39 0.58
CA ILE A 6 31.05 6.99 0.37
C ILE A 6 29.82 6.64 1.21
N ILE A 7 29.79 7.06 2.47
CA ILE A 7 28.66 6.81 3.38
C ILE A 7 27.39 7.49 2.86
N LEU A 8 27.48 8.75 2.44
CA LEU A 8 26.36 9.49 1.87
C LEU A 8 25.81 8.83 0.60
N ALA A 9 26.69 8.35 -0.28
CA ALA A 9 26.28 7.64 -1.49
C ALA A 9 25.50 6.36 -1.16
N VAL A 10 25.96 5.58 -0.18
CA VAL A 10 25.26 4.36 0.27
C VAL A 10 23.89 4.69 0.88
N ILE A 11 23.81 5.70 1.75
CA ILE A 11 22.54 6.14 2.36
C ILE A 11 21.56 6.62 1.29
N ALA A 12 22.02 7.38 0.30
CA ALA A 12 21.18 7.86 -0.79
C ALA A 12 20.57 6.70 -1.60
N VAL A 13 21.36 5.66 -1.88
CA VAL A 13 20.88 4.45 -2.57
C VAL A 13 19.81 3.74 -1.73
N ILE A 14 20.06 3.54 -0.43
CA ILE A 14 19.09 2.90 0.47
C ILE A 14 17.79 3.71 0.52
N LEU A 15 17.87 5.03 0.71
CA LEU A 15 16.70 5.91 0.78
C LEU A 15 15.90 5.93 -0.52
N LEU A 16 16.57 5.83 -1.68
CA LEU A 16 15.90 5.76 -2.98
C LEU A 16 15.03 4.50 -3.10
N PHE A 17 15.55 3.34 -2.69
CA PHE A 17 14.79 2.09 -2.69
C PHE A 17 13.71 2.05 -1.62
N VAL A 18 14.01 2.49 -0.39
CA VAL A 18 13.05 2.52 0.73
C VAL A 18 11.91 3.50 0.45
N GLY A 19 12.20 4.67 -0.11
CA GLY A 19 11.18 5.65 -0.49
C GLY A 19 10.25 5.13 -1.59
N GLY A 20 10.80 4.48 -2.63
CA GLY A 20 10.03 3.85 -3.68
C GLY A 20 9.14 2.70 -3.17
N PHE A 21 9.71 1.79 -2.38
CA PHE A 21 8.97 0.65 -1.81
C PHE A 21 7.89 1.10 -0.83
N ALA A 22 8.16 2.10 0.01
CA ALA A 22 7.17 2.63 0.95
C ALA A 22 5.96 3.23 0.22
N ALA A 23 6.17 3.91 -0.91
CA ALA A 23 5.08 4.43 -1.72
C ALA A 23 4.23 3.31 -2.33
N SER A 24 4.85 2.28 -2.90
CA SER A 24 4.15 1.10 -3.43
C SER A 24 3.38 0.33 -2.36
N LEU A 25 3.96 0.19 -1.16
CA LEU A 25 3.31 -0.47 -0.03
C LEU A 25 2.07 0.30 0.44
N LYS A 26 2.18 1.63 0.58
CA LYS A 26 1.04 2.50 0.91
C LYS A 26 -0.04 2.44 -0.17
N PHE A 27 0.33 2.46 -1.45
CA PHE A 27 -0.60 2.30 -2.55
C PHE A 27 -1.38 0.99 -2.45
N LEU A 28 -0.67 -0.13 -2.25
CA LEU A 28 -1.29 -1.45 -2.10
C LEU A 28 -2.22 -1.51 -0.89
N LEU A 29 -1.84 -0.94 0.24
CA LEU A 29 -2.68 -0.86 1.44
C LEU A 29 -3.94 -0.03 1.20
N TYR A 30 -3.83 1.13 0.55
CA TYR A 30 -4.99 1.95 0.20
C TYR A 30 -5.95 1.22 -0.75
N VAL A 31 -5.41 0.61 -1.81
CA VAL A 31 -6.21 -0.17 -2.76
C VAL A 31 -6.88 -1.36 -2.06
N GLY A 32 -6.14 -2.07 -1.21
CA GLY A 32 -6.67 -3.18 -0.42
C GLY A 32 -7.82 -2.78 0.50
N ILE A 33 -7.69 -1.63 1.20
CA ILE A 33 -8.76 -1.09 2.05
C ILE A 33 -9.99 -0.71 1.23
N VAL A 34 -9.81 -0.03 0.09
CA VAL A 34 -10.93 0.35 -0.79
C VAL A 34 -11.67 -0.89 -1.30
N LEU A 35 -10.95 -1.91 -1.75
CA LEU A 35 -11.55 -3.17 -2.19
C LEU A 35 -12.27 -3.89 -1.05
N LEU A 36 -11.72 -3.87 0.16
CA LEU A 36 -12.35 -4.44 1.35
C LEU A 36 -13.70 -3.74 1.63
N ILE A 37 -13.73 -2.41 1.58
CA ILE A 37 -14.96 -1.63 1.77
C ILE A 37 -16.01 -2.02 0.73
N ILE A 38 -15.63 -2.10 -0.55
CA ILE A 38 -16.55 -2.51 -1.63
C ILE A 38 -17.06 -3.94 -1.40
N ALA A 39 -16.18 -4.86 -1.02
CA ALA A 39 -16.56 -6.24 -0.73
C ALA A 39 -17.54 -6.33 0.44
N VAL A 40 -17.33 -5.55 1.50
CA VAL A 40 -18.25 -5.47 2.65
C VAL A 40 -19.61 -4.92 2.22
N ILE A 41 -19.64 -3.85 1.41
CA ILE A 41 -20.90 -3.28 0.89
C ILE A 41 -21.63 -4.31 0.03
N ALA A 42 -20.95 -4.94 -0.94
CA ALA A 42 -21.54 -5.95 -1.81
C ALA A 42 -22.06 -7.16 -1.03
N TRP A 43 -21.31 -7.61 -0.02
CA TRP A 43 -21.72 -8.69 0.88
C TRP A 43 -22.97 -8.30 1.66
N LEU A 44 -23.00 -7.12 2.27
CA LEU A 44 -24.15 -6.63 3.02
C LEU A 44 -25.40 -6.52 2.15
N LEU A 45 -25.28 -5.93 0.96
CA LEU A 45 -26.36 -5.84 -0.02
C LEU A 45 -26.89 -7.23 -0.40
N ARG A 46 -26.01 -8.22 -0.58
CA ARG A 46 -26.39 -9.61 -0.86
C ARG A 46 -27.16 -10.24 0.31
N THR A 47 -26.71 -10.03 1.55
CA THR A 47 -27.39 -10.60 2.73
C THR A 47 -28.78 -10.02 2.96
N LEU A 48 -28.97 -8.72 2.67
CA LEU A 48 -30.25 -8.04 2.86
C LEU A 48 -31.24 -8.30 1.71
N THR A 49 -30.74 -8.37 0.48
CA THR A 49 -31.58 -8.54 -0.72
C THR A 49 -32.00 -10.00 -0.95
N GLY A 50 -31.26 -10.98 -0.41
CA GLY A 50 -31.57 -12.41 -0.52
C GLY A 50 -32.81 -12.90 0.24
N ARG A 51 -33.58 -12.03 0.93
CA ARG A 51 -34.80 -12.37 1.68
C ARG A 51 -36.11 -11.92 1.01
N ARG A 52 -36.12 -11.61 -0.28
CA ARG A 52 -37.34 -11.37 -1.07
C ARG A 52 -37.57 -12.48 -2.11
N GLY A 53 -37.60 -13.72 -1.63
CA GLY A 53 -38.29 -14.83 -2.26
C GLY A 53 -39.42 -15.25 -1.34
#